data_AF-K2PQY1-F1
#
_entry.id   AF-K2PQY1-F1
#
_cell.length_a   1.000
_cell.length_b   1.000
_cell.length_c   1.000
_cell.angle_alpha   90.00
_cell.angle_beta   90.00
_cell.angle_gamma   90.00
#
_symmetry.space_group_name_H-M   'P 1'
#
loop_
_entity.id
_entity.type
_entity.pdbx_description
1 polymer ?
#
loop_
_entity_poly.entity_id
_entity_poly.type
_entity_poly.pdbx_seq_one_letter_code
_entity_poly.pdbx_strand_id
1 'polypeptide(L)'
;MVNKGILHRVSRGLYSLSENEGKEYIPEINKSLKYLSGKINNQFPFIDICIWSTKWLNEFMLHQPFRFYTIVEVEKDVMESVFYALKEQGKEVFLDPSEDIINNYVMNASEPIIITRLTTEAPTQKVNKVVTQTIEKLLVDIYCDPIIFAAQQGAELKRIYQAVFEKYNVNNTKMLRYASRRNKRDEINDFINNEV
;
A
#
# COMPACT_ATOMS: atom_id res chain seq x y z
N MET A 1 -16.68 9.28 -42.96
CA MET A 1 -16.00 8.27 -42.11
C MET A 1 -16.29 8.63 -40.67
N VAL A 2 -17.16 7.88 -39.99
CA VAL A 2 -17.56 8.15 -38.60
C VAL A 2 -16.52 7.50 -37.70
N ASN A 3 -15.68 8.31 -37.06
CA ASN A 3 -14.70 7.83 -36.10
C ASN A 3 -15.47 7.34 -34.86
N LYS A 4 -15.53 6.02 -34.65
CA LYS A 4 -16.10 5.43 -33.44
C LYS A 4 -15.17 5.79 -32.29
N GLY A 5 -15.43 6.91 -31.62
CA GLY A 5 -14.80 7.24 -30.35
C GLY A 5 -15.14 6.13 -29.36
N ILE A 6 -14.17 5.26 -29.08
CA ILE A 6 -14.31 4.20 -28.10
C ILE A 6 -14.41 4.90 -26.74
N LEU A 7 -15.57 4.81 -26.09
CA LEU A 7 -15.75 5.31 -24.74
C LEU A 7 -15.14 4.30 -23.77
N HIS A 8 -14.21 4.78 -22.96
CA HIS A 8 -13.55 3.97 -21.97
C HIS A 8 -14.08 4.31 -20.58
N ARG A 9 -14.32 3.30 -19.74
CA ARG A 9 -14.96 3.46 -18.43
C ARG A 9 -13.93 3.69 -17.34
N VAL A 10 -13.89 4.89 -16.77
CA VAL A 10 -12.96 5.28 -15.69
C VAL A 10 -13.54 4.95 -14.31
N SER A 11 -14.85 5.13 -14.12
CA SER A 11 -15.57 4.71 -12.91
C SER A 11 -17.08 4.59 -13.16
N ARG A 12 -17.91 4.36 -12.13
CA ARG A 12 -19.37 4.25 -12.30
C ARG A 12 -19.94 5.61 -12.75
N GLY A 13 -20.26 5.72 -14.04
CA GLY A 13 -20.87 6.91 -14.65
C GLY A 13 -19.87 7.89 -15.28
N LEU A 14 -18.56 7.62 -15.25
CA LEU A 14 -17.52 8.47 -15.86
C LEU A 14 -16.84 7.73 -17.00
N TYR A 15 -16.84 8.35 -18.19
CA TYR A 15 -16.24 7.82 -19.40
C TYR A 15 -15.27 8.83 -20.02
N SER A 16 -14.17 8.34 -20.59
CA SER A 16 -13.12 9.13 -21.24
C SER A 16 -13.06 8.88 -22.76
N LEU A 17 -12.52 9.85 -23.50
CA LEU A 17 -12.36 9.85 -24.97
C LEU A 17 -10.89 9.81 -25.43
N SER A 18 -9.92 9.72 -24.51
CA SER A 18 -8.48 9.81 -24.82
C SER A 18 -7.72 8.53 -24.46
N GLU A 19 -6.80 8.08 -25.32
CA GLU A 19 -5.91 6.91 -25.09
C GLU A 19 -4.95 7.08 -23.90
N ASN A 20 -4.78 8.30 -23.36
CA ASN A 20 -4.03 8.56 -22.12
C ASN A 20 -4.82 8.18 -20.88
N GLU A 21 -5.37 6.97 -20.87
CA GLU A 21 -6.01 6.40 -19.70
C GLU A 21 -4.92 5.90 -18.77
N GLY A 22 -4.83 6.49 -17.57
CA GLY A 22 -3.96 5.95 -16.53
C GLY A 22 -4.19 4.45 -16.41
N LYS A 23 -3.12 3.66 -16.32
CA LYS A 23 -3.28 2.20 -16.28
C LYS A 23 -3.91 1.80 -14.94
N GLU A 24 -4.53 0.62 -14.89
CA GLU A 24 -4.84 0.02 -13.60
C GLU A 24 -3.51 -0.37 -12.91
N TYR A 25 -3.39 -0.04 -11.63
CA TYR A 25 -2.20 -0.38 -10.86
C TYR A 25 -2.22 -1.86 -10.44
N ILE A 26 -1.31 -2.65 -11.01
CA ILE A 26 -1.11 -4.06 -10.66
C ILE A 26 0.34 -4.21 -10.15
N PRO A 27 0.56 -4.39 -8.83
CA PRO A 27 1.89 -4.57 -8.29
C PRO A 27 2.50 -5.92 -8.66
N GLU A 28 3.83 -5.96 -8.79
CA GLU A 28 4.55 -7.21 -9.02
C GLU A 28 4.59 -8.06 -7.74
N ILE A 29 3.96 -9.24 -7.82
CA ILE A 29 4.00 -10.24 -6.75
C ILE A 29 5.17 -11.21 -6.97
N ASN A 30 6.25 -11.01 -6.21
CA ASN A 30 7.40 -11.90 -6.24
C ASN A 30 7.15 -13.23 -5.49
N LYS A 31 8.06 -14.19 -5.65
CA LYS A 31 7.96 -15.52 -5.02
C LYS A 31 7.94 -15.46 -3.49
N SER A 32 8.68 -14.55 -2.88
CA SER A 32 8.78 -14.41 -1.42
C SER A 32 7.45 -13.94 -0.82
N LEU A 33 6.84 -12.88 -1.38
CA LEU A 33 5.51 -12.42 -0.96
C LEU A 33 4.45 -13.50 -1.13
N LYS A 34 4.46 -14.21 -2.27
CA LYS A 34 3.51 -15.29 -2.52
C LYS A 34 3.65 -16.43 -1.50
N TYR A 35 4.89 -16.79 -1.16
CA TYR A 35 5.17 -17.81 -0.14
C TYR A 35 4.70 -17.34 1.25
N LEU A 36 5.04 -16.12 1.65
CA LEU A 36 4.64 -15.55 2.93
C LEU A 36 3.12 -15.46 3.07
N SER A 37 2.43 -14.95 2.05
CA SER A 37 0.97 -14.90 2.01
C SER A 37 0.34 -16.29 2.14
N GLY A 38 0.83 -17.27 1.38
CA GLY A 38 0.35 -18.65 1.46
C GLY A 38 0.57 -19.29 2.83
N LYS A 39 1.71 -19.01 3.46
CA LYS A 39 2.02 -19.48 4.82
C LYS A 39 1.03 -18.93 5.85
N ILE A 40 0.81 -17.61 5.85
CA ILE A 40 -0.11 -16.98 6.79
C ILE A 40 -1.53 -17.49 6.56
N ASN A 41 -2.01 -17.55 5.31
CA ASN A 41 -3.34 -18.05 4.99
C ASN A 41 -3.56 -19.53 5.37
N ASN A 42 -2.52 -20.37 5.32
CA ASN A 42 -2.63 -21.77 5.72
C ASN A 42 -2.79 -21.92 7.24
N GLN A 43 -2.13 -21.05 8.03
CA GLN A 43 -2.17 -21.09 9.49
C GLN A 43 -3.38 -20.32 10.05
N PHE A 44 -3.81 -19.27 9.36
CA PHE A 44 -4.90 -18.37 9.73
C PHE A 44 -5.90 -18.25 8.57
N PRO A 45 -6.70 -19.30 8.29
CA PRO A 45 -7.52 -19.36 7.07
C PRO A 45 -8.72 -18.41 7.04
N PHE A 46 -9.08 -17.82 8.18
CA PHE A 46 -10.29 -16.98 8.33
C PHE A 46 -9.98 -15.51 8.58
N ILE A 47 -8.72 -15.09 8.56
CA ILE A 47 -8.35 -13.70 8.81
C ILE A 47 -8.35 -12.90 7.52
N ASP A 48 -8.72 -11.63 7.62
CA ASP A 48 -8.42 -10.67 6.55
C ASP A 48 -6.92 -10.30 6.59
N ILE A 49 -6.31 -10.27 5.40
CA ILE A 49 -4.89 -9.96 5.22
C ILE A 49 -4.67 -9.06 4.02
N CYS A 50 -3.73 -8.12 4.14
CA CYS A 50 -3.13 -7.39 3.04
C CYS A 50 -1.61 -7.44 3.18
N ILE A 51 -0.90 -7.89 2.14
CA ILE A 51 0.57 -7.98 2.15
C ILE A 51 1.17 -7.26 0.95
N TRP A 52 2.18 -6.46 1.20
CA TRP A 52 2.86 -5.68 0.18
C TRP A 52 4.29 -5.32 0.56
N SER A 53 5.08 -4.82 -0.40
CA SER A 53 6.47 -4.41 -0.16
C SER A 53 6.63 -2.91 -0.40
N THR A 54 7.35 -2.23 0.49
CA THR A 54 7.69 -0.81 0.30
C THR A 54 8.60 -0.57 -0.90
N LYS A 55 9.24 -1.61 -1.43
CA LYS A 55 9.97 -1.55 -2.70
C LYS A 55 9.09 -1.07 -3.87
N TRP A 56 7.78 -1.31 -3.82
CA TRP A 56 6.86 -0.85 -4.87
C TRP A 56 6.77 0.67 -4.97
N LEU A 57 7.11 1.41 -3.90
CA LEU A 57 7.12 2.88 -3.90
C LEU A 57 8.25 3.45 -4.78
N ASN A 58 9.31 2.68 -5.05
CA ASN A 58 10.43 3.12 -5.88
C ASN A 58 10.02 3.57 -7.28
N GLU A 59 8.92 3.02 -7.80
CA GLU A 59 8.35 3.40 -9.09
C GLU A 59 7.90 4.87 -9.13
N PHE A 60 7.64 5.48 -7.96
CA PHE A 60 7.09 6.83 -7.83
C PHE A 60 8.04 7.81 -7.14
N MET A 61 9.17 7.32 -6.64
CA MET A 61 10.15 8.10 -5.89
C MET A 61 11.28 8.61 -6.78
N LEU A 62 11.79 9.81 -6.46
CA LEU A 62 13.07 10.27 -7.01
C LEU A 62 14.23 9.65 -6.24
N HIS A 63 14.13 9.61 -4.91
CA HIS A 63 15.19 9.16 -4.01
C HIS A 63 14.83 7.79 -3.45
N GLN A 64 15.28 6.73 -4.12
CA GLN A 64 14.93 5.38 -3.73
C GLN A 64 15.76 4.92 -2.51
N PRO A 65 15.12 4.48 -1.41
CA PRO A 65 15.85 3.94 -0.28
C PRO A 65 16.52 2.62 -0.66
N PHE A 66 17.63 2.28 0.00
CA PHE A 66 18.29 0.98 -0.19
C PHE A 66 17.68 -0.14 0.66
N ARG A 67 16.85 0.21 1.64
CA ARG A 67 16.20 -0.71 2.58
C ARG A 67 14.70 -0.69 2.35
N PHE A 68 14.12 -1.88 2.27
CA PHE A 68 12.69 -2.08 2.09
C PHE A 68 12.18 -3.08 3.12
N TYR A 69 10.90 -2.99 3.43
CA TYR A 69 10.22 -3.89 4.34
C TYR A 69 9.01 -4.50 3.63
N THR A 70 8.66 -5.71 4.07
CA THR A 70 7.37 -6.31 3.74
C THR A 70 6.38 -5.91 4.82
N ILE A 71 5.28 -5.28 4.41
CA ILE A 71 4.18 -4.93 5.31
C ILE A 71 3.16 -6.08 5.27
N VAL A 72 2.78 -6.57 6.44
CA VAL A 72 1.72 -7.55 6.65
C VAL A 72 0.66 -6.90 7.52
N GLU A 73 -0.50 -6.65 6.94
CA GLU A 73 -1.63 -6.04 7.61
C GLU A 73 -2.68 -7.10 7.89
N VAL A 74 -3.06 -7.26 9.14
CA VAL A 74 -4.06 -8.24 9.59
C VAL A 74 -5.02 -7.61 10.60
N GLU A 75 -6.10 -8.30 10.92
CA GLU A 75 -7.04 -7.84 11.95
C GLU A 75 -6.32 -7.65 13.29
N LYS A 76 -6.74 -6.64 14.06
CA LYS A 76 -6.08 -6.24 15.30
C LYS A 76 -5.89 -7.41 16.27
N ASP A 77 -6.92 -8.24 16.41
CA ASP A 77 -6.98 -9.30 17.41
C ASP A 77 -6.09 -10.51 17.06
N VAL A 78 -5.55 -10.57 15.83
CA VAL A 78 -4.67 -11.66 15.38
C VAL A 78 -3.22 -11.21 15.12
N MET A 79 -2.92 -9.91 15.25
CA MET A 79 -1.58 -9.36 14.96
C MET A 79 -0.49 -10.07 15.78
N GLU A 80 -0.70 -10.26 17.08
CA GLU A 80 0.27 -10.96 17.95
C GLU A 80 0.45 -12.43 17.54
N SER A 81 -0.64 -13.12 17.19
CA SER A 81 -0.56 -14.52 16.76
C SER A 81 0.24 -14.67 15.47
N VAL A 82 0.02 -13.78 14.49
CA VAL A 82 0.79 -13.76 13.25
C VAL A 82 2.26 -13.40 13.52
N PHE A 83 2.51 -12.47 14.44
CA PHE A 83 3.85 -12.10 14.87
C PHE A 83 4.64 -13.29 15.41
N TYR A 84 4.11 -13.97 16.43
CA TYR A 84 4.80 -15.12 17.03
C TYR A 84 4.96 -16.28 16.02
N ALA A 85 3.94 -16.56 15.22
CA ALA A 85 4.00 -17.61 14.21
C ALA A 85 5.12 -17.40 13.17
N LEU A 86 5.35 -16.16 12.74
CA LEU A 86 6.45 -15.84 11.83
C LEU A 86 7.80 -15.78 12.58
N LYS A 87 7.80 -15.30 13.83
CA LYS A 87 9.01 -15.22 14.65
C LYS A 87 9.60 -16.61 14.97
N GLU A 88 8.75 -17.60 15.27
CA GLU A 88 9.13 -19.00 15.48
C GLU A 88 9.79 -19.63 14.25
N GLN A 89 9.50 -19.11 13.05
CA GLN A 89 10.14 -19.54 11.80
C GLN A 89 11.48 -18.84 11.55
N GLY A 90 12.01 -18.10 12.52
CA GLY A 90 13.28 -17.39 12.42
C GLY A 90 13.23 -16.13 11.54
N LYS A 91 12.04 -15.59 11.26
CA LYS A 91 11.89 -14.35 10.48
C LYS A 91 12.20 -13.11 11.32
N GLU A 92 12.71 -12.07 10.67
CA GLU A 92 12.92 -10.75 11.27
C GLU A 92 11.60 -9.96 11.24
N VAL A 93 10.75 -10.23 12.24
CA VAL A 93 9.41 -9.66 12.34
C VAL A 93 9.36 -8.59 13.43
N PHE A 94 8.62 -7.52 13.15
CA PHE A 94 8.41 -6.37 14.03
C PHE A 94 6.91 -6.07 14.11
N LEU A 95 6.35 -6.07 15.31
CA LEU A 95 4.94 -5.78 15.57
C LEU A 95 4.79 -4.29 15.85
N ASP A 96 4.07 -3.59 14.98
CA ASP A 96 3.72 -2.16 15.09
C ASP A 96 4.89 -1.30 15.65
N PRO A 97 6.05 -1.30 14.96
CA PRO A 97 7.28 -0.79 15.53
C PRO A 97 7.23 0.73 15.74
N SER A 98 7.74 1.18 16.88
CA SER A 98 8.02 2.60 17.11
C SER A 98 9.17 3.09 16.23
N GLU A 99 9.34 4.41 16.14
CA GLU A 99 10.47 5.04 15.45
C GLU A 99 11.82 4.53 15.96
N ASP A 100 11.99 4.39 17.28
CA ASP A 100 13.20 3.80 17.87
C ASP A 100 13.42 2.36 17.42
N ILE A 101 12.35 1.57 17.31
CA ILE A 101 12.47 0.19 16.84
C ILE A 101 12.89 0.16 15.37
N ILE A 102 12.33 1.05 14.56
CA ILE A 102 12.67 1.18 13.14
C ILE A 102 14.15 1.52 12.99
N ASN A 103 14.60 2.59 13.64
CA ASN A 103 15.95 3.13 13.50
C ASN A 103 17.01 2.16 14.03
N ASN A 104 16.76 1.50 15.17
CA ASN A 104 17.77 0.67 15.82
C ASN A 104 17.77 -0.78 15.33
N TYR A 105 16.62 -1.32 14.86
CA TYR A 105 16.49 -2.74 14.55
C TYR A 105 16.01 -3.02 13.13
N VAL A 106 14.94 -2.36 12.66
CA VAL A 106 14.37 -2.64 11.33
C VAL A 106 15.35 -2.29 10.22
N MET A 107 16.06 -1.16 10.33
CA MET A 107 17.03 -0.72 9.30
C MET A 107 18.22 -1.67 9.13
N ASN A 108 18.53 -2.47 10.16
CA ASN A 108 19.63 -3.42 10.17
C ASN A 108 19.22 -4.84 9.76
N ALA A 109 17.92 -5.12 9.70
CA ALA A 109 17.38 -6.40 9.25
C ALA A 109 17.58 -6.60 7.74
N SER A 110 17.74 -7.86 7.33
CA SER A 110 17.95 -8.23 5.92
C SER A 110 16.63 -8.22 5.14
N GLU A 111 15.61 -8.86 5.69
CA GLU A 111 14.27 -8.95 5.09
C GLU A 111 13.19 -8.63 6.14
N PRO A 112 13.13 -7.38 6.64
CA PRO A 112 12.20 -7.03 7.71
C PRO A 112 10.74 -7.21 7.29
N ILE A 113 9.97 -7.85 8.16
CA ILE A 113 8.52 -7.96 8.07
C ILE A 113 7.91 -7.10 9.17
N ILE A 114 7.12 -6.10 8.79
CA ILE A 114 6.37 -5.27 9.72
C ILE A 114 4.92 -5.76 9.75
N ILE A 115 4.42 -6.10 10.93
CA ILE A 115 3.02 -6.44 11.16
C ILE A 115 2.32 -5.21 11.71
N THR A 116 1.28 -4.75 11.00
CA THR A 116 0.43 -3.64 11.43
C THR A 116 -1.04 -4.00 11.26
N ARG A 117 -1.92 -3.11 11.69
CA ARG A 117 -3.37 -3.33 11.65
C ARG A 117 -3.91 -3.07 10.25
N LEU A 118 -4.65 -4.04 9.71
CA LEU A 118 -5.52 -3.81 8.56
C LEU A 118 -6.71 -2.96 8.99
N THR A 119 -6.75 -1.72 8.52
CA THR A 119 -7.84 -0.79 8.81
C THR A 119 -9.12 -1.26 8.10
N THR A 120 -10.27 -1.16 8.77
CA THR A 120 -11.56 -1.58 8.22
C THR A 120 -11.88 -0.86 6.90
N GLU A 121 -12.47 -1.58 5.94
CA GLU A 121 -12.77 -1.06 4.59
C GLU A 121 -11.55 -0.59 3.79
N ALA A 122 -10.34 -0.99 4.22
CA ALA A 122 -9.13 -0.83 3.43
C ALA A 122 -9.34 -1.37 2.00
N PRO A 123 -9.09 -0.55 0.96
CA PRO A 123 -9.23 -1.03 -0.40
C PRO A 123 -8.07 -1.96 -0.74
N THR A 124 -8.40 -3.23 -0.94
CA THR A 124 -7.47 -4.28 -1.33
C THR A 124 -7.82 -4.82 -2.72
N GLN A 125 -6.86 -5.51 -3.32
CA GLN A 125 -7.01 -6.24 -4.57
C GLN A 125 -6.33 -7.59 -4.49
N LYS A 126 -6.76 -8.54 -5.34
CA LYS A 126 -6.17 -9.88 -5.40
C LYS A 126 -5.35 -10.03 -6.67
N VAL A 127 -4.03 -10.15 -6.51
CA VAL A 127 -3.08 -10.32 -7.63
C VAL A 127 -2.32 -11.62 -7.41
N ASN A 128 -2.30 -12.52 -8.40
CA ASN A 128 -1.58 -13.80 -8.32
C ASN A 128 -1.88 -14.63 -7.06
N LYS A 129 -3.14 -14.61 -6.60
CA LYS A 129 -3.68 -15.24 -5.38
C LYS A 129 -3.25 -14.57 -4.05
N VAL A 130 -2.52 -13.47 -4.09
CA VAL A 130 -2.13 -12.67 -2.93
C VAL A 130 -3.07 -11.48 -2.80
N VAL A 131 -3.60 -11.25 -1.59
CA VAL A 131 -4.38 -10.04 -1.29
C VAL A 131 -3.40 -8.93 -0.91
N THR A 132 -3.45 -7.83 -1.64
CA THR A 132 -2.50 -6.70 -1.56
C THR A 132 -3.24 -5.36 -1.65
N GLN A 133 -2.53 -4.26 -1.44
CA GLN A 133 -3.08 -2.91 -1.47
C GLN A 133 -3.47 -2.47 -2.91
N THR A 134 -4.50 -1.62 -3.01
CA THR A 134 -4.75 -0.81 -4.22
C THR A 134 -3.99 0.50 -4.14
N ILE A 135 -3.72 1.14 -5.29
CA ILE A 135 -2.95 2.38 -5.31
C ILE A 135 -3.56 3.48 -4.42
N GLU A 136 -4.89 3.54 -4.29
CA GLU A 136 -5.57 4.45 -3.36
C GLU A 136 -5.21 4.17 -1.89
N LYS A 137 -5.11 2.89 -1.51
CA LYS A 137 -4.69 2.48 -0.16
C LYS A 137 -3.24 2.88 0.10
N LEU A 138 -2.34 2.62 -0.86
CA LEU A 138 -0.93 2.99 -0.75
C LEU A 138 -0.75 4.48 -0.47
N LEU A 139 -1.43 5.35 -1.24
CA LEU A 139 -1.32 6.81 -1.05
C LEU A 139 -1.78 7.23 0.36
N VAL A 140 -2.89 6.68 0.84
CA VAL A 140 -3.42 7.00 2.17
C VAL A 140 -2.49 6.47 3.27
N ASP A 141 -1.98 5.25 3.15
CA ASP A 141 -1.15 4.65 4.20
C ASP A 141 0.16 5.41 4.38
N ILE A 142 0.85 5.76 3.28
CA ILE A 142 2.11 6.51 3.35
C ILE A 142 1.95 7.92 3.91
N TYR A 143 0.76 8.51 3.75
CA TYR A 143 0.42 9.80 4.35
C TYR A 143 0.13 9.66 5.85
N CYS A 144 -0.59 8.61 6.23
CA CYS A 144 -1.08 8.46 7.60
C CYS A 144 -0.03 7.94 8.59
N ASP A 145 1.02 7.28 8.12
CA ASP A 145 2.02 6.64 8.98
C ASP A 145 3.45 7.12 8.67
N PRO A 146 3.82 8.32 9.15
CA PRO A 146 5.15 8.88 8.90
C PRO A 146 6.27 8.12 9.61
N ILE A 147 5.95 7.25 10.59
CA ILE A 147 6.94 6.44 11.31
C ILE A 147 7.40 5.29 10.41
N ILE A 148 6.45 4.48 9.89
CA ILE A 148 6.78 3.39 8.97
C ILE A 148 7.29 3.94 7.64
N PHE A 149 6.73 5.05 7.16
CA PHE A 149 7.04 5.61 5.83
C PHE A 149 7.89 6.87 5.89
N ALA A 150 8.81 6.97 6.86
CA ALA A 150 9.68 8.12 7.06
C ALA A 150 10.45 8.52 5.78
N ALA A 151 10.94 7.53 5.02
CA ALA A 151 11.67 7.75 3.77
C ALA A 151 10.80 8.33 2.64
N GLN A 152 9.47 8.25 2.76
CA GLN A 152 8.52 8.77 1.78
C GLN A 152 7.99 10.15 2.17
N GLN A 153 8.34 10.71 3.32
CA GLN A 153 7.79 11.99 3.77
C GLN A 153 8.40 13.21 3.06
N GLY A 154 7.81 14.39 3.26
CA GLY A 154 8.30 15.64 2.71
C GLY A 154 8.15 15.73 1.19
N ALA A 155 9.22 16.14 0.49
CA ALA A 155 9.18 16.33 -0.97
C ALA A 155 8.91 15.03 -1.73
N GLU A 156 9.35 13.87 -1.20
CA GLU A 156 9.07 12.58 -1.82
C GLU A 156 7.58 12.22 -1.75
N LEU A 157 6.87 12.60 -0.69
CA LEU A 157 5.43 12.32 -0.56
C LEU A 157 4.65 12.99 -1.67
N LYS A 158 4.90 14.29 -1.87
CA LYS A 158 4.32 15.07 -2.96
C LYS A 158 4.66 14.46 -4.31
N ARG A 159 5.93 14.10 -4.53
CA ARG A 159 6.37 13.47 -5.77
C ARG A 159 5.65 12.15 -6.05
N ILE A 160 5.51 11.30 -5.03
CA ILE A 160 4.82 10.00 -5.16
C ILE A 160 3.37 10.23 -5.60
N TYR A 161 2.66 11.16 -4.96
CA TYR A 161 1.29 11.50 -5.34
C TYR A 161 1.20 11.99 -6.80
N GLN A 162 2.07 12.92 -7.20
CA GLN A 162 2.12 13.43 -8.58
C GLN A 162 2.36 12.32 -9.60
N ALA A 163 3.39 11.49 -9.37
CA ALA A 163 3.75 10.38 -10.25
C ALA A 163 2.63 9.33 -10.37
N VAL A 164 1.93 9.07 -9.27
CA VAL A 164 0.80 8.14 -9.26
C VAL A 164 -0.39 8.69 -10.05
N PHE A 165 -0.77 9.95 -9.86
CA PHE A 165 -1.87 10.57 -10.60
C PHE A 165 -1.58 10.75 -12.09
N GLU A 166 -0.31 10.96 -12.46
CA GLU A 166 0.10 11.01 -13.87
C GLU A 166 0.00 9.63 -14.55
N LYS A 167 0.33 8.55 -13.81
CA LYS A 167 0.54 7.22 -14.40
C LYS A 167 -0.68 6.28 -14.30
N TYR A 168 -1.51 6.41 -13.27
CA TYR A 168 -2.59 5.47 -12.98
C TYR A 168 -3.94 6.14 -12.82
N ASN A 169 -4.99 5.37 -13.10
CA ASN A 169 -6.35 5.75 -12.76
C ASN A 169 -6.57 5.57 -11.25
N VAL A 170 -6.58 6.70 -10.51
CA VAL A 170 -6.84 6.73 -9.08
C VAL A 170 -8.30 7.05 -8.81
N ASN A 171 -8.99 6.20 -8.05
CA ASN A 171 -10.36 6.49 -7.64
C ASN A 171 -10.39 7.38 -6.38
N ASN A 172 -10.47 8.70 -6.57
CA ASN A 172 -10.49 9.67 -5.47
C ASN A 172 -11.61 9.42 -4.45
N THR A 173 -12.79 8.96 -4.89
CA THR A 173 -13.89 8.64 -3.96
C THR A 173 -13.52 7.47 -3.05
N LYS A 174 -12.91 6.41 -3.61
CA LYS A 174 -12.44 5.24 -2.86
C LYS A 174 -11.31 5.63 -1.90
N MET A 175 -10.35 6.42 -2.37
CA MET A 175 -9.23 6.93 -1.58
C MET A 175 -9.70 7.77 -0.40
N LEU A 176 -10.52 8.80 -0.63
CA LEU A 176 -11.02 9.69 0.42
C LEU A 176 -11.99 8.98 1.38
N ARG A 177 -12.70 7.94 0.93
CA ARG A 177 -13.46 7.07 1.83
C ARG A 177 -12.52 6.31 2.77
N TYR A 178 -11.45 5.72 2.25
CA TYR A 178 -10.47 5.04 3.09
C TYR A 178 -9.74 6.01 4.04
N ALA A 179 -9.34 7.18 3.57
CA ALA A 179 -8.76 8.25 4.39
C ALA A 179 -9.65 8.63 5.59
N SER A 180 -10.98 8.58 5.43
CA SER A 180 -11.91 8.82 6.54
C SER A 180 -11.81 7.78 7.65
N ARG A 181 -11.55 6.50 7.31
CA ARG A 181 -11.32 5.42 8.29
C ARG A 181 -10.02 5.60 9.06
N ARG A 182 -9.09 6.40 8.51
CA ARG A 182 -7.81 6.77 9.12
C ARG A 182 -7.88 8.15 9.81
N ASN A 183 -9.05 8.80 9.84
CA ASN A 183 -9.24 10.19 10.34
C ASN A 183 -8.38 11.24 9.61
N LYS A 184 -8.10 11.03 8.32
CA LYS A 184 -7.22 11.88 7.50
C LYS A 184 -7.86 12.35 6.19
N ARG A 185 -9.20 12.30 6.11
CA ARG A 185 -9.94 12.64 4.89
C ARG A 185 -9.66 14.07 4.42
N ASP A 186 -9.89 15.05 5.30
CA ASP A 186 -9.84 16.46 4.92
C ASP A 186 -8.38 16.88 4.66
N GLU A 187 -7.46 16.42 5.51
CA GLU A 187 -6.02 16.68 5.35
C GLU A 187 -5.46 16.13 4.03
N ILE A 188 -5.83 14.89 3.65
CA ILE A 188 -5.42 14.32 2.37
C ILE A 188 -6.08 15.06 1.21
N ASN A 189 -7.36 15.45 1.33
CA ASN A 189 -8.03 16.22 0.30
C ASN A 189 -7.38 17.59 0.09
N ASP A 190 -7.00 18.27 1.16
CA ASP A 190 -6.34 19.57 1.11
C ASP A 190 -4.93 19.44 0.55
N PHE A 191 -4.19 18.40 0.93
CA PHE A 191 -2.88 18.07 0.37
C PHE A 191 -2.96 17.87 -1.15
N ILE A 192 -3.94 17.09 -1.63
CA ILE A 192 -4.12 16.84 -3.07
C ILE A 192 -4.46 18.12 -3.83
N ASN A 193 -5.32 19.00 -3.29
CA ASN A 193 -5.79 20.17 -4.03
C ASN A 193 -4.82 21.36 -3.99
N ASN A 194 -3.96 21.44 -2.97
CA ASN A 194 -3.09 22.61 -2.76
C ASN A 194 -1.60 22.29 -2.94
N GLU A 195 -1.18 21.06 -2.70
CA GLU A 195 0.24 20.69 -2.67
C GLU A 195 0.66 19.73 -3.79
N VAL A 196 -0.25 18.94 -4.37
CA VAL A 196 0.07 17.96 -5.43
C VAL A 196 -0.20 18.56 -6.81
#